data_AF-A0A3G6QQB6-F1
#
_entry.id   AF-A0A3G6QQB6-F1
#
_cell.length_a   1.000
_cell.length_b   1.000
_cell.length_c   1.000
_cell.angle_alpha   90.00
_cell.angle_beta   90.00
_cell.angle_gamma   90.00
#
_symmetry.space_group_name_H-M   'P 1'
#
loop_
_entity.id
_entity.type
_entity.pdbx_description
1 polymer ?
#
loop_
_entity_poly.entity_id
_entity_poly.type
_entity_poly.pdbx_seq_one_letter_code
_entity_poly.pdbx_strand_id
1 'polypeptide(L)'
;MKKFLLGIVIAAVVLWGVLQIFNYYNANNIMSNQTVFKIYMNVPEEDMDEYFGLEKGTYDAENHLIVCKYPVQVAPFKQHEQVVDFEIDKIDCNEKYKKGEYIKYDKTELNDDGNATLLIINKNISRPIEMIDSQPEGENSSIVASREIHLDYQLGMINHIVLSKDRTYDYCNQ
;
A
#
# COMPACT_ATOMS: atom_id res chain seq x y z
N MET A 1 -48.05 -25.88 4.03
CA MET A 1 -47.06 -25.32 3.09
C MET A 1 -46.58 -23.92 3.45
N LYS A 2 -47.46 -22.90 3.62
CA LYS A 2 -47.03 -21.51 3.93
C LYS A 2 -46.15 -21.36 5.19
N LYS A 3 -46.49 -22.05 6.30
CA LYS A 3 -45.71 -22.01 7.56
C LYS A 3 -44.34 -22.69 7.45
N PHE A 4 -44.23 -23.72 6.60
CA PHE A 4 -42.98 -24.45 6.36
C PHE A 4 -42.02 -23.62 5.50
N LEU A 5 -42.53 -22.97 4.45
CA LEU A 5 -41.80 -22.00 3.64
C LEU A 5 -41.31 -20.81 4.47
N LEU A 6 -42.14 -20.28 5.37
CA LEU A 6 -41.74 -19.19 6.28
C LEU A 6 -40.58 -19.61 7.19
N GLY A 7 -40.60 -20.84 7.71
CA GLY A 7 -39.50 -21.38 8.52
C GLY A 7 -38.19 -21.49 7.76
N ILE A 8 -38.23 -21.94 6.50
CA ILE A 8 -37.03 -22.03 5.63
C ILE A 8 -36.45 -20.64 5.36
N VAL A 9 -37.31 -19.65 5.07
CA VAL A 9 -36.86 -18.28 4.80
C VAL A 9 -36.19 -17.66 6.03
N ILE A 10 -36.76 -17.84 7.22
CA ILE A 10 -36.16 -17.34 8.47
C ILE A 10 -34.81 -18.03 8.73
N ALA A 11 -34.73 -19.35 8.55
CA ALA A 11 -33.48 -20.09 8.71
C ALA A 11 -32.39 -19.61 7.74
N ALA A 12 -32.75 -19.35 6.48
CA ALA A 12 -31.81 -18.83 5.48
C ALA A 12 -31.29 -17.42 5.83
N VAL A 13 -32.16 -16.53 6.33
CA VAL A 13 -31.77 -15.18 6.77
C VAL A 13 -30.82 -15.23 7.97
N VAL A 14 -31.11 -16.08 8.96
CA VAL A 14 -30.23 -16.26 10.13
C VAL A 14 -28.88 -16.83 9.70
N LEU A 15 -28.87 -17.85 8.84
CA LEU A 15 -27.64 -18.45 8.33
C LEU A 15 -26.79 -17.43 7.55
N TRP A 16 -27.43 -16.59 6.73
CA TRP A 16 -26.76 -15.52 5.99
C TRP A 16 -26.16 -14.48 6.93
N GLY A 17 -26.88 -14.06 7.98
CA GLY A 17 -26.37 -13.15 8.99
C GLY A 17 -25.15 -13.72 9.74
N VAL A 18 -25.20 -14.99 10.13
CA VAL A 18 -24.07 -15.68 10.77
C VAL A 18 -22.87 -15.75 9.84
N LEU A 19 -23.06 -16.09 8.55
CA LEU A 19 -21.99 -16.11 7.56
C LEU A 19 -21.34 -14.73 7.35
N GLN A 20 -22.12 -13.65 7.38
CA GLN A 20 -21.59 -12.29 7.28
C GLN A 20 -20.73 -11.94 8.51
N ILE A 21 -21.19 -12.27 9.72
CA ILE A 21 -20.43 -12.05 10.96
C ILE A 21 -19.13 -12.88 10.94
N PHE A 22 -19.19 -14.14 10.53
CA PHE A 22 -18.00 -14.99 10.43
C PHE A 22 -17.01 -14.49 9.38
N ASN A 23 -17.47 -14.04 8.21
CA ASN A 23 -16.61 -13.47 7.18
C ASN A 23 -15.94 -12.17 7.65
N TYR A 24 -16.67 -11.32 8.37
CA TYR A 24 -16.11 -10.11 8.97
C TYR A 24 -15.04 -10.44 10.02
N TYR A 25 -15.35 -11.38 10.92
CA TYR A 25 -14.44 -11.77 11.99
C TYR A 25 -13.17 -12.45 11.45
N ASN A 26 -13.30 -13.32 10.45
CA ASN A 26 -12.16 -13.96 9.80
C ASN A 26 -11.30 -12.97 9.03
N ALA A 27 -11.87 -12.06 8.25
CA ALA A 27 -11.08 -11.12 7.44
C ALA A 27 -10.07 -10.32 8.28
N ASN A 28 -10.49 -9.87 9.48
CA ASN A 28 -9.61 -9.14 10.40
C ASN A 28 -8.70 -10.07 11.21
N ASN A 29 -9.17 -11.25 11.65
CA ASN A 29 -8.34 -12.17 12.44
C ASN A 29 -7.23 -12.85 11.62
N ILE A 30 -7.40 -13.00 10.29
CA ILE A 30 -6.38 -13.59 9.39
C ILE A 30 -5.14 -12.67 9.26
N MET A 31 -5.15 -11.44 9.77
CA MET A 31 -3.99 -10.53 9.73
C MET A 31 -3.35 -10.24 11.08
N SER A 32 -3.71 -10.93 12.17
CA SER A 32 -3.30 -10.54 13.53
C SER A 32 -1.79 -10.32 13.75
N ASN A 33 -0.91 -11.00 13.01
CA ASN A 33 0.55 -10.79 13.03
C ASN A 33 1.12 -10.42 11.65
N GLN A 34 0.28 -9.88 10.78
CA GLN A 34 0.58 -9.51 9.41
C GLN A 34 0.14 -8.07 9.14
N THR A 35 0.69 -7.46 8.13
CA THR A 35 0.29 -6.13 7.65
C THR A 35 0.21 -6.09 6.14
N VAL A 36 -0.59 -5.16 5.61
CA VAL A 36 -0.63 -4.79 4.20
C VAL A 36 -0.31 -3.29 4.10
N PHE A 37 0.48 -2.92 3.11
CA PHE A 37 0.79 -1.53 2.79
C PHE A 37 0.03 -1.09 1.54
N LYS A 38 -0.60 0.08 1.61
CA LYS A 38 -1.05 0.86 0.45
C LYS A 38 -0.51 2.27 0.62
N ILE A 39 0.36 2.69 -0.29
CA ILE A 39 1.05 3.97 -0.20
C ILE A 39 0.42 4.99 -1.14
N TYR A 40 0.11 6.14 -0.58
CA TYR A 40 -0.48 7.27 -1.28
C TYR A 40 0.40 8.51 -1.13
N MET A 41 0.34 9.41 -2.10
CA MET A 41 1.01 10.71 -2.05
C MET A 41 0.00 11.84 -2.17
N ASN A 42 0.12 12.79 -1.24
CA ASN A 42 -0.64 14.04 -1.22
C ASN A 42 0.33 15.22 -1.16
N VAL A 43 1.23 15.26 -2.13
CA VAL A 43 2.15 16.38 -2.31
C VAL A 43 1.91 16.90 -3.73
N PRO A 44 1.62 18.20 -3.90
CA PRO A 44 1.41 18.78 -5.22
C PRO A 44 2.61 18.61 -6.14
N GLU A 45 2.38 18.55 -7.45
CA GLU A 45 3.43 18.39 -8.45
C GLU A 45 4.48 19.51 -8.36
N GLU A 46 4.06 20.75 -8.12
CA GLU A 46 4.94 21.91 -7.97
C GLU A 46 5.90 21.82 -6.76
N ASP A 47 5.56 20.99 -5.78
CA ASP A 47 6.32 20.78 -4.55
C ASP A 47 7.15 19.48 -4.59
N MET A 48 7.04 18.68 -5.65
CA MET A 48 7.76 17.40 -5.79
C MET A 48 9.27 17.55 -5.73
N ASP A 49 9.82 18.53 -6.45
CA ASP A 49 11.26 18.75 -6.43
C ASP A 49 11.76 19.09 -5.02
N GLU A 50 11.08 20.01 -4.33
CA GLU A 50 11.41 20.37 -2.95
C GLU A 50 11.29 19.15 -2.03
N TYR A 51 10.22 18.38 -2.20
CA TYR A 51 9.99 17.16 -1.44
C TYR A 51 11.11 16.13 -1.66
N PHE A 52 11.64 15.95 -2.86
CA PHE A 52 12.76 15.03 -3.09
C PHE A 52 14.15 15.66 -2.90
N GLY A 53 14.23 16.95 -2.57
CA GLY A 53 15.51 17.67 -2.45
C GLY A 53 16.22 17.90 -3.79
N LEU A 54 15.46 18.04 -4.87
CA LEU A 54 15.92 18.19 -6.25
C LEU A 54 15.97 19.65 -6.70
N GLU A 55 16.70 19.91 -7.79
CA GLU A 55 16.62 21.19 -8.48
C GLU A 55 15.23 21.40 -9.09
N LYS A 56 14.74 22.64 -9.06
CA LYS A 56 13.40 22.98 -9.57
C LYS A 56 13.28 22.68 -11.07
N GLY A 57 12.24 21.94 -11.46
CA GLY A 57 11.96 21.49 -12.81
C GLY A 57 12.54 20.11 -13.14
N THR A 58 13.00 19.35 -12.14
CA THR A 58 13.56 18.00 -12.36
C THR A 58 12.45 16.96 -12.44
N TYR A 59 11.47 17.01 -11.56
CA TYR A 59 10.30 16.13 -11.58
C TYR A 59 9.37 16.48 -12.75
N ASP A 60 8.83 15.45 -13.38
CA ASP A 60 7.95 15.54 -14.54
C ASP A 60 6.91 14.43 -14.40
N ALA A 61 5.65 14.77 -14.08
CA ALA A 61 4.61 13.77 -13.84
C ALA A 61 4.30 12.92 -15.08
N GLU A 62 4.55 13.43 -16.29
CA GLU A 62 4.32 12.70 -17.54
C GLU A 62 5.40 11.64 -17.75
N ASN A 63 6.66 11.96 -17.44
CA ASN A 63 7.80 11.09 -17.69
C ASN A 63 8.28 10.30 -16.46
N HIS A 64 7.91 10.70 -15.25
CA HIS A 64 8.35 10.10 -14.00
C HIS A 64 7.21 9.44 -13.24
N LEU A 65 7.53 8.35 -12.55
CA LEU A 65 6.64 7.62 -11.66
C LEU A 65 7.32 7.51 -10.29
N ILE A 66 6.54 7.46 -9.21
CA ILE A 66 7.06 7.31 -7.85
C ILE A 66 6.78 5.90 -7.36
N VAL A 67 7.83 5.21 -6.90
CA VAL A 67 7.73 3.87 -6.30
C VAL A 67 8.17 3.94 -4.86
N CYS A 68 7.41 3.31 -3.98
CA CYS A 68 7.79 3.08 -2.59
C CYS A 68 8.29 1.66 -2.44
N LYS A 69 9.53 1.50 -1.97
CA LYS A 69 10.08 0.23 -1.46
C LYS A 69 9.75 0.11 0.01
N TYR A 70 9.06 -0.97 0.38
CA TYR A 70 8.58 -1.20 1.73
C TYR A 70 9.71 -1.57 2.70
N PRO A 71 9.50 -1.32 4.00
CA PRO A 71 10.48 -1.64 5.05
C PRO A 71 10.45 -3.15 5.36
N VAL A 72 10.71 -4.00 4.37
CA VAL A 72 10.55 -5.46 4.51
C VAL A 72 11.73 -6.24 3.92
N GLN A 73 12.04 -7.36 4.56
CA GLN A 73 13.00 -8.38 4.12
C GLN A 73 12.24 -9.64 3.76
N VAL A 74 11.97 -9.80 2.46
CA VAL A 74 11.16 -10.90 1.94
C VAL A 74 11.96 -11.82 1.03
N ALA A 75 11.42 -13.01 0.78
CA ALA A 75 11.97 -13.91 -0.23
C ALA A 75 11.92 -13.26 -1.64
N PRO A 76 12.84 -13.62 -2.57
CA PRO A 76 13.01 -12.91 -3.84
C PRO A 76 11.79 -12.82 -4.76
N PHE A 77 10.79 -13.69 -4.58
CA PHE A 77 9.59 -13.76 -5.41
C PHE A 77 8.41 -12.96 -4.84
N LYS A 78 8.57 -12.36 -3.65
CA LYS A 78 7.52 -11.58 -3.00
C LYS A 78 7.77 -10.12 -3.30
N GLN A 79 6.84 -9.49 -4.02
CA GLN A 79 6.89 -8.06 -4.30
C GLN A 79 6.89 -7.29 -2.97
N HIS A 80 7.72 -6.27 -2.89
CA HIS A 80 7.92 -5.42 -1.71
C HIS A 80 8.04 -3.94 -2.10
N GLU A 81 7.49 -3.60 -3.26
CA GLU A 81 7.46 -2.26 -3.80
C GLU A 81 6.13 -2.00 -4.48
N GLN A 82 5.70 -0.75 -4.50
CA GLN A 82 4.43 -0.33 -5.10
C GLN A 82 4.61 1.03 -5.76
N VAL A 83 4.00 1.21 -6.93
CA VAL A 83 3.77 2.55 -7.48
C VAL A 83 2.84 3.30 -6.54
N VAL A 84 3.29 4.47 -6.11
CA VAL A 84 2.54 5.31 -5.18
C VAL A 84 1.29 5.86 -5.88
N ASP A 85 0.16 5.77 -5.20
CA ASP A 85 -1.13 6.25 -5.70
C ASP A 85 -1.35 7.72 -5.31
N PHE A 86 -1.94 8.53 -6.18
CA PHE A 86 -2.24 9.94 -5.91
C PHE A 86 -3.73 10.18 -5.62
N GLU A 87 -4.57 9.16 -5.77
CA GLU A 87 -6.03 9.24 -5.60
C GLU A 87 -6.45 9.07 -4.12
N ILE A 88 -6.01 10.00 -3.26
CA ILE A 88 -6.31 9.95 -1.81
C ILE A 88 -7.80 10.02 -1.48
N ASP A 89 -8.61 10.60 -2.35
CA ASP A 89 -10.06 10.74 -2.20
C ASP A 89 -10.79 9.39 -2.37
N LYS A 90 -10.10 8.37 -2.90
CA LYS A 90 -10.63 7.01 -3.09
C LYS A 90 -10.25 6.03 -1.98
N ILE A 91 -9.59 6.50 -0.92
CA ILE A 91 -9.23 5.66 0.22
C ILE A 91 -10.50 5.19 0.96
N ASP A 92 -10.72 3.87 0.99
CA ASP A 92 -11.81 3.24 1.76
C ASP A 92 -11.28 2.65 3.07
N CYS A 93 -11.57 3.32 4.19
CA CYS A 93 -11.19 2.84 5.52
C CYS A 93 -11.98 1.61 6.01
N ASN A 94 -13.00 1.18 5.26
CA ASN A 94 -13.71 -0.07 5.53
C ASN A 94 -13.26 -1.21 4.61
N GLU A 95 -12.19 -0.98 3.82
CA GLU A 95 -11.60 -1.98 2.93
C GLU A 95 -11.21 -3.23 3.73
N LYS A 96 -11.69 -4.38 3.26
CA LYS A 96 -11.40 -5.68 3.87
C LYS A 96 -10.36 -6.40 3.04
N TYR A 97 -9.47 -7.11 3.72
CA TYR A 97 -8.53 -7.99 3.04
C TYR A 97 -9.27 -9.00 2.16
N LYS A 98 -8.87 -9.04 0.90
CA LYS A 98 -9.29 -10.06 -0.08
C LYS A 98 -8.06 -10.77 -0.61
N LYS A 99 -8.12 -12.11 -0.57
CA LYS A 99 -7.02 -12.94 -1.06
C LYS A 99 -6.78 -12.68 -2.55
N GLY A 100 -5.54 -12.39 -2.91
CA GLY A 100 -5.13 -12.12 -4.29
C GLY A 100 -5.14 -10.64 -4.69
N GLU A 101 -5.75 -9.76 -3.90
CA GLU A 101 -5.69 -8.30 -4.12
C GLU A 101 -4.53 -7.65 -3.36
N TYR A 102 -4.10 -8.24 -2.24
CA TYR A 102 -3.06 -7.66 -1.38
C TYR A 102 -1.94 -8.67 -1.10
N ILE A 103 -0.73 -8.12 -0.96
CA ILE A 103 0.42 -8.84 -0.42
C ILE A 103 0.51 -8.55 1.07
N LYS A 104 0.53 -9.61 1.86
CA LYS A 104 0.71 -9.51 3.31
C LYS A 104 2.17 -9.69 3.67
N TYR A 105 2.63 -8.96 4.67
CA TYR A 105 3.94 -9.12 5.26
C TYR A 105 3.77 -9.58 6.71
N ASP A 106 4.38 -10.71 7.04
CA ASP A 106 4.45 -11.22 8.40
C ASP A 106 5.39 -10.34 9.22
N LYS A 107 5.13 -10.22 10.53
CA LYS A 107 5.98 -9.43 11.44
C LYS A 107 7.49 -9.72 11.31
N THR A 108 7.86 -10.97 11.03
CA THR A 108 9.27 -11.38 10.88
C THR A 108 9.93 -10.89 9.60
N GLU A 109 9.12 -10.45 8.62
CA GLU A 109 9.59 -9.87 7.36
C GLU A 109 9.71 -8.35 7.46
N LEU A 110 9.30 -7.72 8.57
CA LEU A 110 9.32 -6.27 8.71
C LEU A 110 10.66 -5.81 9.31
N ASN A 111 11.18 -4.69 8.81
CA ASN A 111 12.33 -4.02 9.41
C ASN A 111 11.88 -3.27 10.67
N ASP A 112 12.70 -3.35 11.72
CA ASP A 112 12.39 -2.77 13.04
C ASP A 112 12.33 -1.23 13.04
N ASP A 113 12.99 -0.58 12.07
CA ASP A 113 13.11 0.87 11.98
C ASP A 113 12.03 1.53 11.11
N GLY A 114 11.14 0.75 10.48
CA GLY A 114 10.06 1.24 9.63
C GLY A 114 10.50 2.08 8.43
N ASN A 115 11.80 2.05 8.07
CA ASN A 115 12.36 2.90 7.04
C ASN A 115 12.07 2.32 5.64
N ALA A 116 11.38 3.11 4.84
CA ALA A 116 11.06 2.85 3.46
C ALA A 116 11.82 3.81 2.54
N THR A 117 11.91 3.46 1.26
CA THR A 117 12.59 4.29 0.26
C THR A 117 11.61 4.67 -0.83
N LEU A 118 11.44 5.97 -1.07
CA LEU A 118 10.79 6.49 -2.25
C LEU A 118 11.80 6.64 -3.37
N LEU A 119 11.41 6.24 -4.57
CA LEU A 119 12.20 6.36 -5.78
C LEU A 119 11.40 7.12 -6.84
N ILE A 120 12.00 8.13 -7.43
CA ILE A 120 11.53 8.70 -8.69
C ILE A 120 12.14 7.87 -9.82
N ILE A 121 11.30 7.23 -10.61
CA ILE A 121 11.70 6.36 -11.71
C ILE A 121 11.31 7.01 -13.04
N ASN A 122 12.23 7.03 -14.00
CA ASN A 122 11.96 7.47 -15.37
C ASN A 122 11.24 6.38 -16.18
N LYS A 123 9.98 6.64 -16.56
CA LYS A 123 9.11 5.72 -17.32
C LYS A 123 9.72 5.30 -18.64
N ASN A 124 10.42 6.21 -19.32
CA ASN A 124 10.92 6.01 -20.68
C ASN A 124 12.12 5.06 -20.76
N ILE A 125 12.80 4.85 -19.63
CA ILE A 125 14.01 4.02 -19.52
C ILE A 125 13.75 2.80 -18.62
N SER A 126 12.66 2.80 -17.85
CA SER A 126 12.34 1.75 -16.89
C SER A 126 12.00 0.40 -17.55
N ARG A 127 12.58 -0.66 -16.98
CA ARG A 127 12.14 -2.05 -17.16
C ARG A 127 10.94 -2.31 -16.23
N PRO A 128 10.25 -3.48 -16.28
CA PRO A 128 9.12 -3.76 -15.40
C PRO A 128 9.45 -3.44 -13.93
N ILE A 129 8.47 -2.87 -13.22
CA ILE A 129 8.61 -2.37 -11.85
C ILE A 129 9.27 -3.43 -10.94
N GLU A 130 8.93 -4.71 -11.12
CA GLU A 130 9.48 -5.87 -10.40
C GLU A 130 11.03 -6.07 -10.50
N MET A 131 11.76 -5.23 -11.23
CA MET A 131 13.21 -5.32 -11.41
C MET A 131 13.99 -4.11 -10.87
N ILE A 132 13.35 -3.16 -10.18
CA ILE A 132 13.95 -1.89 -9.74
C ILE A 132 15.12 -2.10 -8.76
N ASP A 133 15.12 -3.17 -7.97
CA ASP A 133 16.20 -3.51 -7.00
C ASP A 133 17.60 -3.72 -7.62
N SER A 134 17.67 -4.01 -8.92
CA SER A 134 18.93 -4.34 -9.59
C SER A 134 19.58 -3.16 -10.32
N GLN A 135 19.04 -1.95 -10.18
CA GLN A 135 19.41 -0.81 -11.02
C GLN A 135 20.38 0.14 -10.30
N PRO A 136 21.51 0.52 -10.93
CA PRO A 136 22.41 1.52 -10.37
C PRO A 136 21.73 2.90 -10.32
N GLU A 137 22.10 3.78 -9.38
CA GLU A 137 21.65 5.17 -9.33
C GLU A 137 22.55 6.09 -10.19
N GLY A 138 22.03 7.20 -10.76
CA GLY A 138 22.82 8.23 -11.47
C GLY A 138 22.36 8.61 -12.89
N GLU A 139 23.05 9.56 -13.54
CA GLU A 139 22.79 9.93 -14.95
C GLU A 139 22.90 8.68 -15.84
N ASN A 140 21.80 8.29 -16.49
CA ASN A 140 21.57 7.04 -17.24
C ASN A 140 21.02 5.84 -16.45
N SER A 141 20.61 6.03 -15.20
CA SER A 141 19.76 5.07 -14.51
C SER A 141 18.28 5.36 -14.76
N SER A 142 17.46 4.34 -14.49
CA SER A 142 16.02 4.51 -14.35
C SER A 142 15.64 5.30 -13.10
N ILE A 143 16.51 5.42 -12.09
CA ILE A 143 16.25 6.09 -10.81
C ILE A 143 16.77 7.52 -10.85
N VAL A 144 15.86 8.48 -10.98
CA VAL A 144 16.16 9.93 -11.00
C VAL A 144 16.56 10.43 -9.62
N ALA A 145 15.88 9.96 -8.58
CA ALA A 145 16.11 10.37 -7.20
C ALA A 145 15.62 9.32 -6.22
N SER A 146 16.18 9.32 -5.01
CA SER A 146 15.73 8.51 -3.89
C SER A 146 15.57 9.37 -2.63
N ARG A 147 14.59 9.03 -1.80
CA ARG A 147 14.35 9.65 -0.50
C ARG A 147 13.97 8.59 0.52
N GLU A 148 14.68 8.55 1.64
CA GLU A 148 14.27 7.74 2.80
C GLU A 148 13.10 8.42 3.51
N ILE A 149 12.12 7.60 3.90
CA ILE A 149 10.94 8.01 4.67
C ILE A 149 10.68 6.98 5.77
N HIS A 150 10.06 7.43 6.86
CA HIS A 150 9.57 6.54 7.89
C HIS A 150 8.08 6.25 7.69
N LEU A 151 7.68 4.97 7.75
CA LEU A 151 6.29 4.55 7.69
C LEU A 151 5.82 4.13 9.09
N ASP A 152 4.86 4.86 9.64
CA ASP A 152 4.13 4.43 10.82
C ASP A 152 3.02 3.44 10.41
N TYR A 153 3.12 2.18 10.84
CA TYR A 153 2.15 1.14 10.48
C TYR A 153 1.79 0.24 11.66
N GLN A 154 0.68 -0.48 11.53
CA GLN A 154 0.18 -1.43 12.52
C GLN A 154 -0.02 -2.83 11.91
N LEU A 155 0.19 -3.85 12.73
CA LEU A 155 -0.19 -5.24 12.41
C LEU A 155 -1.70 -5.40 12.56
N GLY A 156 -2.29 -6.40 11.88
CA GLY A 156 -3.72 -6.68 11.97
C GLY A 156 -4.58 -5.99 10.92
N MET A 157 -4.00 -5.16 10.05
CA MET A 157 -4.77 -4.27 9.18
C MET A 157 -4.10 -3.98 7.83
N ILE A 158 -4.89 -3.34 6.96
CA ILE A 158 -4.41 -2.66 5.76
C ILE A 158 -4.08 -1.23 6.18
N ASN A 159 -2.82 -0.83 6.00
CA ASN A 159 -2.35 0.51 6.32
C ASN A 159 -2.43 1.38 5.07
N HIS A 160 -3.24 2.44 5.14
CA HIS A 160 -3.43 3.41 4.05
C HIS A 160 -2.50 4.60 4.30
N ILE A 161 -1.22 4.42 4.05
CA ILE A 161 -0.20 5.41 4.40
C ILE A 161 -0.19 6.54 3.38
N VAL A 162 -0.39 7.77 3.85
CA VAL A 162 -0.32 8.99 3.04
C VAL A 162 0.96 9.74 3.34
N LEU A 163 1.70 10.03 2.27
CA LEU A 163 2.91 10.83 2.25
C LEU A 163 2.52 12.27 1.92
N SER A 164 2.65 13.18 2.88
CA SER A 164 2.39 14.61 2.71
C SER A 164 3.67 15.41 2.92
N LYS A 165 3.65 16.71 2.56
CA LYS A 165 4.83 17.58 2.62
C LYS A 165 5.53 17.55 3.97
N ASP A 166 4.74 17.59 5.05
CA ASP A 166 5.24 17.75 6.41
C ASP A 166 5.21 16.46 7.25
N ARG A 167 4.53 15.41 6.79
CA ARG A 167 4.35 14.18 7.58
C ARG A 167 3.94 12.98 6.74
N THR A 168 4.21 11.81 7.31
CA THR A 168 3.65 10.51 6.91
C THR A 168 2.61 10.10 7.95
N TYR A 169 1.47 9.55 7.53
CA TYR A 169 0.44 9.07 8.46
C TYR A 169 -0.44 7.99 7.82
N ASP A 170 -1.05 7.13 8.63
CA ASP A 170 -2.13 6.25 8.17
C ASP A 170 -3.44 7.03 8.11
N TYR A 171 -4.01 7.18 6.91
CA TYR A 171 -5.23 7.93 6.66
C TYR A 171 -6.42 7.46 7.50
N CYS A 172 -6.51 6.16 7.76
CA CYS A 172 -7.66 5.56 8.42
C CYS A 172 -7.52 5.48 9.95
N ASN A 173 -6.33 5.77 10.48
CA ASN A 173 -5.99 5.61 11.90
C ASN A 173 -5.35 6.86 12.53
N GLN A 174 -5.51 8.04 11.90
CA GLN A 174 -5.04 9.34 12.44
C GLN A 174 -5.62 9.67 13.82
#